data_AF-A0A3D1B2R2-F1
#
_entry.id   AF-A0A3D1B2R2-F1
#
_cell.length_a   1.000
_cell.length_b   1.000
_cell.length_c   1.000
_cell.angle_alpha   90.00
_cell.angle_beta   90.00
_cell.angle_gamma   90.00
#
_symmetry.space_group_name_H-M   'P 1'
#
loop_
_entity.id
_entity.type
_entity.pdbx_description
1 polymer ?
#
loop_
_entity_poly.entity_id
_entity_poly.type
_entity_poly.pdbx_seq_one_letter_code
_entity_poly.pdbx_strand_id
1 'polypeptide(L)'
;MVISFGKNKKEFGKKIPITDLILFCIHSIILDSEQCSFERLVKECFTLFPETLKFTRYPIWPDSRKLDRPLRALRKDKLIIGDPKTIFMLTKEGEKRAEEIEKVLRQGKLL
;
A
#
# COMPACT_ATOMS: atom_id res chain seq x y z
N MET A 1 -2.67 8.91 13.84
CA MET A 1 -3.62 8.25 14.76
C MET A 1 -3.30 6.78 14.62
N VAL A 2 -2.69 6.12 15.62
CA VAL A 2 -2.16 4.75 15.43
C VAL A 2 -3.32 3.78 15.20
N ILE A 3 -3.65 3.52 13.94
CA ILE A 3 -4.73 2.60 13.60
C ILE A 3 -4.21 1.19 13.89
N SER A 4 -4.54 0.66 15.07
CA SER A 4 -4.29 -0.74 15.40
C SER A 4 -5.25 -1.62 14.60
N PHE A 5 -4.81 -2.08 13.43
CA PHE A 5 -5.62 -2.92 12.52
C PHE A 5 -5.64 -4.39 12.97
N GLY A 6 -6.80 -4.83 13.47
CA GLY A 6 -7.08 -6.16 13.99
C GLY A 6 -7.09 -7.32 12.97
N LYS A 7 -7.05 -8.54 13.51
CA LYS A 7 -6.67 -9.84 12.93
C LYS A 7 -7.48 -10.42 11.74
N ASN A 8 -8.38 -9.68 11.07
CA ASN A 8 -9.28 -10.19 10.02
C ASN A 8 -8.80 -9.94 8.57
N LYS A 9 -7.48 -10.03 8.31
CA LYS A 9 -6.84 -9.71 7.01
C LYS A 9 -6.91 -10.80 5.92
N LYS A 10 -7.47 -11.98 6.20
CA LYS A 10 -7.10 -13.23 5.48
C LYS A 10 -7.71 -13.44 4.09
N GLU A 11 -8.86 -12.84 3.74
CA GLU A 11 -9.58 -13.24 2.51
C GLU A 11 -9.86 -12.12 1.48
N PHE A 12 -9.89 -10.84 1.89
CA PHE A 12 -10.28 -9.75 0.98
C PHE A 12 -9.14 -9.14 0.15
N GLY A 13 -7.90 -9.19 0.66
CA GLY A 13 -6.72 -8.67 -0.06
C GLY A 13 -6.44 -9.36 -1.40
N LYS A 14 -7.04 -10.53 -1.64
CA LYS A 14 -6.91 -11.27 -2.92
C LYS A 14 -7.74 -10.69 -4.07
N LYS A 15 -8.74 -9.85 -3.79
CA LYS A 15 -9.61 -9.26 -4.83
C LYS A 15 -9.22 -7.84 -5.25
N ILE A 16 -8.41 -7.14 -4.46
CA ILE A 16 -8.00 -5.76 -4.73
C ILE A 16 -6.67 -5.77 -5.49
N PRO A 17 -6.53 -5.01 -6.58
CA PRO A 17 -5.27 -4.90 -7.31
C PRO A 17 -4.13 -4.44 -6.40
N ILE A 18 -2.93 -5.01 -6.60
CA ILE A 18 -1.74 -4.63 -5.83
C ILE A 18 -1.40 -3.13 -5.95
N THR A 19 -1.70 -2.50 -7.09
CA THR A 19 -1.54 -1.05 -7.30
C THR A 19 -2.40 -0.25 -6.34
N ASP A 20 -3.65 -0.68 -6.14
CA ASP A 20 -4.61 -0.01 -5.25
C ASP A 20 -4.21 -0.20 -3.78
N LEU A 21 -3.71 -1.39 -3.42
CA LEU A 21 -3.16 -1.65 -2.08
C LEU A 21 -1.94 -0.77 -1.77
N ILE A 22 -1.03 -0.62 -2.73
CA ILE A 22 0.15 0.24 -2.59
C ILE A 22 -0.26 1.70 -2.44
N LEU A 23 -1.21 2.17 -3.26
CA LEU A 23 -1.70 3.54 -3.21
C LEU A 23 -2.32 3.86 -1.84
N PHE A 24 -3.11 2.94 -1.30
CA PHE A 24 -3.64 3.01 0.06
C PHE A 24 -2.54 3.08 1.13
N CYS A 25 -1.50 2.26 1.01
CA CYS A 25 -0.39 2.29 1.98
C CYS A 25 0.37 3.63 1.95
N ILE A 26 0.64 4.19 0.76
CA ILE A 26 1.26 5.52 0.63
C ILE A 26 0.38 6.57 1.32
N HIS A 27 -0.93 6.54 1.06
CA HIS A 27 -1.89 7.44 1.69
C HIS A 27 -1.87 7.34 3.22
N SER A 28 -1.92 6.13 3.77
CA SER A 28 -1.91 5.90 5.22
C SER A 28 -0.63 6.44 5.88
N ILE A 29 0.54 6.23 5.26
CA ILE A 29 1.82 6.73 5.78
C ILE A 29 1.82 8.27 5.80
N ILE A 30 1.35 8.91 4.72
CA ILE A 30 1.31 10.37 4.62
C ILE A 30 0.32 10.96 5.63
N LEU A 31 -0.85 10.32 5.85
CA LEU A 31 -1.82 10.73 6.85
C LEU A 31 -1.28 10.68 8.28
N ASP A 32 -0.40 9.71 8.57
CA ASP A 32 0.33 9.65 9.84
C ASP A 32 1.53 10.61 9.90
N SER A 33 1.64 11.53 8.93
CA SER A 33 2.69 12.55 8.83
C SER A 33 4.12 11.97 8.73
N GLU A 34 4.24 10.74 8.23
CA GLU A 34 5.52 10.09 7.99
C GLU A 34 5.98 10.28 6.53
N GLN A 35 7.31 10.29 6.32
CA GLN A 35 7.86 10.24 4.97
C GLN A 35 7.73 8.84 4.38
N CYS A 36 7.13 8.74 3.20
CA CYS A 36 6.96 7.46 2.51
C CYS A 36 8.22 7.08 1.72
N SER A 37 9.29 6.69 2.41
CA SER A 37 10.45 6.04 1.77
C SER A 37 10.12 4.64 1.27
N PHE A 38 10.97 4.05 0.42
CA PHE A 38 10.76 2.69 -0.08
C PHE A 38 10.70 1.65 1.05
N GLU A 39 11.61 1.72 2.02
CA GLU A 39 11.62 0.80 3.16
C GLU A 39 10.37 0.94 4.02
N ARG A 40 9.95 2.19 4.27
CA ARG A 40 8.72 2.47 5.03
C ARG A 40 7.48 1.93 4.33
N LEU A 41 7.42 2.08 3.01
CA LEU A 41 6.34 1.54 2.18
C LEU A 41 6.32 0.01 2.17
N VAL A 42 7.48 -0.64 2.03
CA VAL A 42 7.59 -2.11 2.09
C VAL A 42 7.10 -2.62 3.45
N LYS A 43 7.52 -1.99 4.55
CA LYS A 43 7.06 -2.32 5.91
C LYS A 43 5.54 -2.19 6.02
N GLU A 44 4.96 -1.08 5.57
CA GLU A 44 3.52 -0.84 5.67
C GLU A 44 2.72 -1.85 4.86
N CYS A 45 3.07 -2.02 3.58
CA CYS A 45 2.41 -2.98 2.69
C CYS A 45 2.48 -4.41 3.24
N PHE A 46 3.61 -4.82 3.82
CA PHE A 46 3.74 -6.15 4.40
C PHE A 46 2.96 -6.30 5.71
N THR A 47 2.93 -5.25 6.53
CA THR A 47 2.15 -5.23 7.77
C THR A 47 0.65 -5.33 7.49
N LEU A 48 0.16 -4.62 6.48
CA LEU A 48 -1.24 -4.57 6.12
C LEU A 48 -1.68 -5.75 5.24
N PHE A 49 -0.85 -6.17 4.30
CA PHE A 49 -1.18 -7.17 3.28
C PHE A 49 -0.08 -8.24 3.12
N PRO A 50 0.24 -9.02 4.19
CA PRO A 50 1.35 -9.97 4.16
C PRO A 50 1.18 -11.05 3.09
N GLU A 51 -0.04 -11.51 2.83
CA GLU A 51 -0.32 -12.54 1.82
C GLU A 51 0.04 -12.10 0.39
N THR A 52 -0.05 -10.80 0.10
CA THR A 52 0.29 -10.25 -1.21
C THR A 52 1.80 -10.12 -1.37
N LEU A 53 2.49 -9.67 -0.32
CA LEU A 53 3.90 -9.30 -0.38
C LEU A 53 4.87 -10.38 0.10
N LYS A 54 4.46 -11.46 0.77
CA LYS A 54 5.40 -12.47 1.29
C LYS A 54 6.12 -13.28 0.21
N PHE A 55 7.28 -13.82 0.54
CA PHE A 55 7.89 -14.90 -0.24
C PHE A 55 7.11 -16.21 -0.08
N THR A 56 7.05 -17.02 -1.14
CA THR A 56 6.37 -18.34 -1.12
C THR A 56 6.99 -19.29 -0.11
N ARG A 57 8.33 -19.37 -0.06
CA ARG A 57 9.06 -20.28 0.84
C ARG A 57 9.35 -19.67 2.22
N TYR A 58 9.30 -18.35 2.33
CA TYR A 58 9.71 -17.61 3.52
C TYR A 58 8.64 -16.57 3.89
N PRO A 59 7.47 -17.01 4.39
CA PRO A 59 6.28 -16.17 4.51
C PRO A 59 6.39 -15.02 5.52
N ILE A 60 7.40 -15.06 6.40
CA ILE A 60 7.68 -13.99 7.38
C ILE A 60 8.46 -12.81 6.80
N TRP A 61 8.99 -12.95 5.57
CA TRP A 61 9.82 -11.94 4.93
C TRP A 61 9.09 -11.31 3.71
N PRO A 62 9.18 -10.00 3.52
CA PRO A 62 8.58 -9.32 2.37
C PRO A 62 9.41 -9.51 1.09
N ASP A 63 8.74 -9.91 0.00
CA ASP A 63 9.27 -9.90 -1.37
C ASP A 63 9.06 -8.51 -2.00
N SER A 64 9.96 -7.58 -1.68
CA SER A 64 9.90 -6.18 -2.14
C SER A 64 9.90 -6.02 -3.66
N ARG A 65 10.39 -7.02 -4.42
CA ARG A 65 10.37 -7.02 -5.89
C ARG A 65 8.95 -6.96 -6.45
N LYS A 66 7.96 -7.41 -5.67
CA LYS A 66 6.54 -7.33 -6.04
C LYS A 66 6.03 -5.90 -6.16
N LEU A 67 6.73 -4.90 -5.60
CA LEU A 67 6.34 -3.49 -5.68
C LEU A 67 6.92 -2.78 -6.91
N ASP A 68 8.00 -3.27 -7.53
CA ASP A 68 8.70 -2.52 -8.60
C ASP A 68 7.79 -2.26 -9.81
N ARG A 69 7.15 -3.31 -10.36
CA ARG A 69 6.25 -3.15 -11.51
C ARG A 69 5.00 -2.31 -11.17
N PRO A 70 4.29 -2.54 -10.04
CA PRO A 70 3.18 -1.68 -9.63
C PRO A 70 3.56 -0.20 -9.42
N LEU A 71 4.70 0.10 -8.79
CA LEU A 71 5.16 1.47 -8.60
C LEU A 71 5.49 2.16 -9.92
N ARG A 72 5.99 1.43 -10.91
CA ARG A 72 6.17 1.97 -12.28
C ARG A 72 4.81 2.26 -12.94
N ALA A 73 3.82 1.39 -12.76
CA ALA A 73 2.47 1.59 -13.30
C ALA A 73 1.80 2.82 -12.69
N LEU A 74 1.81 2.95 -11.37
CA LEU A 74 1.25 4.11 -10.67
C LEU A 74 1.88 5.45 -11.08
N ARG A 75 3.20 5.47 -11.35
CA ARG A 75 3.89 6.65 -11.90
C ARG A 75 3.48 6.95 -13.34
N LYS A 76 3.37 5.91 -14.17
CA LYS A 76 2.89 6.05 -15.56
C LYS A 76 1.48 6.63 -15.61
N ASP A 77 0.63 6.21 -14.67
CA ASP A 77 -0.76 6.66 -14.54
C ASP A 77 -0.87 8.01 -13.79
N LYS A 78 0.26 8.63 -13.41
CA LYS A 78 0.35 9.91 -12.70
C LYS A 78 -0.40 9.95 -11.37
N LEU A 79 -0.54 8.81 -10.70
CA LEU A 79 -1.15 8.72 -9.37
C LEU A 79 -0.14 8.96 -8.25
N ILE A 80 1.14 8.70 -8.51
CA ILE A 80 2.22 8.94 -7.57
C ILE A 80 3.40 9.66 -8.25
N ILE A 81 4.16 10.38 -7.43
CA ILE A 81 5.46 10.94 -7.79
C ILE A 81 6.55 10.39 -6.84
N GLY A 82 7.80 10.61 -7.19
CA GLY A 82 8.96 10.06 -6.46
C GLY A 82 9.40 8.70 -6.99
N ASP A 83 10.37 8.09 -6.33
CA ASP A 83 10.99 6.83 -6.72
C ASP A 83 11.66 6.14 -5.50
N PRO A 84 12.15 4.89 -5.63
CA PRO A 84 12.73 4.18 -4.49
C PRO A 84 13.95 4.84 -3.83
N LYS A 85 14.65 5.75 -4.52
CA LYS A 85 15.79 6.52 -3.98
C LYS A 85 15.36 7.83 -3.31
N THR A 86 14.09 8.22 -3.45
CA THR A 86 13.52 9.44 -2.90
C THR A 86 12.32 9.09 -2.01
N ILE A 87 11.37 9.99 -1.87
CA ILE A 87 10.11 9.78 -1.15
C ILE A 87 8.96 9.66 -2.15
N PHE A 88 8.03 8.75 -1.88
CA PHE A 88 6.79 8.65 -2.63
C PHE A 88 5.80 9.68 -2.11
N MET A 89 5.10 10.35 -3.03
CA MET A 89 3.99 11.24 -2.71
C MET A 89 2.82 10.94 -3.65
N LEU A 90 1.62 11.24 -3.20
CA LEU A 90 0.43 11.17 -4.04
C LEU A 90 0.26 12.45 -4.84
N THR A 91 -0.26 12.33 -6.06
CA THR A 91 -0.86 13.47 -6.76
C THR A 91 -2.28 13.70 -6.25
N LYS A 92 -2.93 14.79 -6.64
CA LYS A 92 -4.34 15.03 -6.30
C LYS A 92 -5.25 13.90 -6.80
N GLU A 93 -4.99 13.40 -7.99
CA GLU A 93 -5.68 12.25 -8.57
C GLU A 93 -5.39 10.96 -7.79
N GLY A 94 -4.14 10.78 -7.34
CA GLY A 94 -3.73 9.69 -6.47
C GLY A 94 -4.43 9.70 -5.12
N GLU A 95 -4.53 10.86 -4.47
CA GLU A 95 -5.24 11.06 -3.21
C GLU A 95 -6.71 10.70 -3.35
N LYS A 96 -7.40 11.25 -4.36
CA LYS A 96 -8.81 10.94 -4.62
C LYS A 96 -9.03 9.44 -4.79
N ARG A 97 -8.16 8.78 -5.56
CA ARG A 97 -8.25 7.32 -5.77
C ARG A 97 -7.97 6.55 -4.48
N ALA A 98 -6.99 6.98 -3.68
CA ALA A 98 -6.69 6.36 -2.40
C ALA A 98 -7.86 6.46 -1.41
N GLU A 99 -8.55 7.61 -1.35
CA GLU A 99 -9.75 7.80 -0.53
C GLU A 99 -10.91 6.90 -0.97
N GLU A 100 -11.10 6.70 -2.28
CA GLU A 100 -12.09 5.75 -2.80
C GLU A 100 -11.77 4.31 -2.35
N ILE A 101 -10.49 3.91 -2.47
CA ILE A 101 -10.02 2.59 -2.05
C ILE A 101 -10.17 2.42 -0.53
N GLU A 102 -9.85 3.45 0.24
CA GLU A 102 -10.05 3.46 1.69
C GLU A 102 -11.52 3.23 2.04
N LYS A 103 -12.45 3.94 1.40
CA LYS A 103 -13.90 3.72 1.59
C LYS A 103 -14.29 2.28 1.28
N VAL A 104 -13.81 1.70 0.20
CA VAL A 104 -14.08 0.29 -0.16
C VAL A 104 -13.52 -0.67 0.89
N LEU A 105 -12.28 -0.46 1.34
CA LEU A 105 -11.64 -1.27 2.37
C LEU A 105 -12.39 -1.18 3.70
N ARG A 106 -12.87 0.01 4.08
CA ARG A 106 -13.68 0.24 5.29
C ARG A 106 -15.07 -0.40 5.17
N GLN A 107 -15.77 -0.21 4.05
CA GLN A 107 -17.12 -0.75 3.81
C GLN A 107 -17.14 -2.28 3.67
N GLY A 108 -16.08 -2.88 3.12
CA GLY A 108 -15.90 -4.33 3.06
C GLY A 108 -15.63 -5.00 4.42
N LYS A 109 -15.68 -4.26 5.53
CA LYS A 109 -15.27 -4.69 6.89
C LYS A 109 -13.83 -5.21 6.95
N LEU A 110 -12.91 -4.29 6.65
CA LEU A 110 -11.66 -4.14 7.41
C LEU A 110 -11.77 -2.90 8.31
N LEU A 111 -12.76 -2.82 9.20
CA LEU A 111 -12.77 -1.92 10.37
C LEU A 111 -13.78 -2.41 11.41
#